data_AF-A0A644F6Z7-F1
#
_entry.id   AF-A0A644F6Z7-F1
#
_cell.length_a   1.000
_cell.length_b   1.000
_cell.length_c   1.000
_cell.angle_alpha   90.00
_cell.angle_beta   90.00
_cell.angle_gamma   90.00
#
_symmetry.space_group_name_H-M   'P 1'
#
loop_
_entity.id
_entity.type
_entity.pdbx_description
1 polymer ?
#
loop_
_entity_poly.entity_id
_entity_poly.type
_entity_poly.pdbx_seq_one_letter_code
_entity_poly.pdbx_strand_id
1 'polypeptide(L)'
;MSEVNASSEPLNILSAEPSLKHSSVPRSVDSLTSLGPVSSPTELMKAVLANDLSRANNYFHEAGCFMTNGETALMMAAKRHQLPLVSLLLPQEKNMQDKDGYTALMYAACYNYTEVACLLKCELGKQTSSGWTALMLAVFHNSLECIPLLLSEMPLRNRMGYTARDLAIKGGRTEALQAMTTPSTLPRAPT
;
A
#
# COMPACT_ATOMS: atom_id res chain seq x y z
N MET A 1 -9.41 -76.50 -20.40
CA MET A 1 -8.55 -75.70 -19.50
C MET A 1 -9.45 -75.29 -18.34
N SER A 2 -9.21 -75.94 -17.21
CA SER A 2 -10.07 -76.04 -16.03
C SER A 2 -10.13 -74.75 -15.20
N GLU A 3 -11.28 -74.62 -14.54
CA GLU A 3 -11.81 -73.59 -13.64
C GLU A 3 -10.82 -73.07 -12.58
N VAL A 4 -11.04 -71.82 -12.12
CA VAL A 4 -11.53 -71.54 -10.75
C VAL A 4 -11.95 -70.08 -10.60
N ASN A 5 -13.22 -69.87 -10.26
CA ASN A 5 -13.77 -68.65 -9.69
C ASN A 5 -14.27 -69.00 -8.26
N ALA A 6 -13.78 -68.29 -7.24
CA ALA A 6 -14.38 -68.14 -5.91
C ALA A 6 -13.49 -67.14 -5.14
N SER A 7 -13.94 -65.91 -4.86
CA SER A 7 -14.69 -65.53 -3.65
C SER A 7 -14.02 -65.95 -2.34
N SER A 8 -13.36 -65.00 -1.67
CA SER A 8 -13.36 -64.86 -0.19
C SER A 8 -12.59 -63.61 0.22
N GLU A 9 -13.32 -62.55 0.60
CA GLU A 9 -12.82 -61.60 1.59
C GLU A 9 -12.70 -62.29 2.95
N PRO A 10 -11.91 -61.70 3.88
CA PRO A 10 -12.60 -61.20 5.06
C PRO A 10 -12.17 -59.80 5.52
N LEU A 11 -13.18 -59.10 6.02
CA LEU A 11 -13.19 -57.92 6.89
C LEU A 11 -12.16 -57.98 8.03
N ASN A 12 -11.41 -56.89 8.27
CA ASN A 12 -11.25 -56.34 9.63
C ASN A 12 -10.67 -54.90 9.72
N ILE A 13 -11.58 -53.95 9.93
CA ILE A 13 -11.67 -52.99 11.07
C ILE A 13 -10.51 -52.02 11.38
N LEU A 14 -10.77 -50.74 11.08
CA LEU A 14 -10.73 -49.55 11.94
C LEU A 14 -9.45 -49.19 12.74
N SER A 15 -8.71 -48.20 12.22
CA SER A 15 -8.13 -47.05 12.99
C SER A 15 -7.45 -46.09 11.98
N ALA A 16 -8.13 -45.01 11.59
CA ALA A 16 -7.92 -43.66 12.12
C ALA A 16 -6.62 -42.99 11.63
N GLU A 17 -6.75 -42.00 10.74
CA GLU A 17 -6.28 -40.61 10.92
C GLU A 17 -6.56 -39.78 9.62
N PRO A 18 -6.80 -38.46 9.73
CA PRO A 18 -7.61 -37.70 8.77
C PRO A 18 -6.79 -37.11 7.62
N SER A 19 -7.12 -37.50 6.39
CA SER A 19 -6.58 -36.88 5.19
C SER A 19 -7.13 -35.46 5.00
N LEU A 20 -6.28 -34.48 5.30
CA LEU A 20 -6.11 -33.18 4.64
C LEU A 20 -7.32 -32.67 3.83
N LYS A 21 -8.09 -31.79 4.45
CA LYS A 21 -8.94 -30.83 3.73
C LYS A 21 -8.05 -29.83 2.99
N HIS A 22 -7.60 -30.18 1.80
CA HIS A 22 -7.41 -29.19 0.73
C HIS A 22 -8.55 -29.37 -0.25
N SER A 23 -9.74 -28.95 0.21
CA SER A 23 -10.89 -28.71 -0.66
C SER A 23 -10.51 -27.60 -1.62
N SER A 24 -10.11 -28.04 -2.82
CA SER A 24 -10.25 -27.30 -4.05
C SER A 24 -11.68 -26.78 -4.13
N VAL A 25 -11.84 -25.49 -3.94
CA VAL A 25 -12.92 -24.76 -4.60
C VAL A 25 -12.24 -23.65 -5.39
N PRO A 26 -12.03 -23.81 -6.70
CA PRO A 26 -11.85 -22.65 -7.55
C PRO A 26 -13.18 -21.89 -7.47
N ARG A 27 -13.18 -20.76 -6.75
CA ARG A 27 -14.31 -19.83 -6.86
C ARG A 27 -14.38 -19.43 -8.33
N SER A 28 -15.55 -19.68 -8.91
CA SER A 28 -15.92 -19.38 -10.30
C SER A 28 -15.36 -18.02 -10.71
N VAL A 29 -14.65 -18.03 -11.83
CA VAL A 29 -14.03 -16.88 -12.50
C VAL A 29 -15.05 -16.08 -13.34
N ASP A 30 -16.35 -16.22 -13.06
CA ASP A 30 -17.41 -15.51 -13.77
C ASP A 30 -17.80 -14.22 -13.06
N SER A 31 -16.85 -13.30 -13.01
CA SER A 31 -17.10 -11.90 -12.69
C SER A 31 -15.92 -11.07 -13.18
N LEU A 32 -16.01 -10.64 -14.45
CA LEU A 32 -15.32 -9.45 -14.97
C LEU A 32 -15.89 -8.19 -14.27
N THR A 33 -15.94 -8.21 -12.94
CA THR A 33 -16.54 -7.17 -12.13
C THR A 33 -15.59 -6.00 -12.09
N SER A 34 -15.97 -4.96 -12.84
CA SER A 34 -15.76 -3.55 -12.54
C SER A 34 -14.89 -3.30 -11.30
N LEU A 35 -13.65 -2.86 -11.54
CA LEU A 35 -12.75 -2.27 -10.55
C LEU A 35 -13.54 -1.27 -9.71
N GLY A 36 -13.93 -1.67 -8.50
CA GLY A 36 -14.95 -0.96 -7.73
C GLY A 36 -14.79 -1.16 -6.23
N PRO A 37 -15.58 -0.43 -5.43
CA PRO A 37 -15.48 -0.46 -3.98
C PRO A 37 -15.84 -1.84 -3.42
N VAL A 38 -14.97 -2.38 -2.56
CA VAL A 38 -15.21 -3.62 -1.82
C VAL A 38 -15.58 -3.33 -0.37
N SER A 39 -16.58 -4.04 0.17
CA SER A 39 -17.04 -3.90 1.56
C SER A 39 -16.11 -4.54 2.59
N SER A 40 -15.29 -5.50 2.16
CA SER A 40 -14.27 -6.17 2.95
C SER A 40 -12.95 -6.23 2.19
N PRO A 41 -11.79 -6.29 2.86
CA PRO A 41 -10.50 -6.40 2.18
C PRO A 41 -10.46 -7.59 1.21
N THR A 42 -9.92 -7.36 0.01
CA THR A 42 -9.68 -8.43 -0.98
C THR A 42 -8.55 -9.37 -0.52
N GLU A 43 -8.29 -10.47 -1.23
CA GLU A 43 -7.20 -11.37 -0.86
C GLU A 43 -5.82 -10.71 -1.04
N LEU A 44 -5.67 -9.84 -2.05
CA LEU A 44 -4.50 -8.98 -2.23
C LEU A 44 -4.32 -8.03 -1.04
N MET A 45 -5.38 -7.33 -0.61
CA MET A 45 -5.30 -6.44 0.55
C MET A 45 -4.99 -7.21 1.84
N LYS A 46 -5.54 -8.42 2.02
CA LYS A 46 -5.19 -9.30 3.15
C LYS A 46 -3.73 -9.73 3.10
N ALA A 47 -3.19 -10.02 1.91
CA ALA A 47 -1.76 -10.33 1.74
C ALA A 47 -0.88 -9.13 2.13
N VAL A 48 -1.26 -7.91 1.75
CA VAL A 48 -0.57 -6.68 2.18
C VAL A 48 -0.64 -6.51 3.70
N LEU A 49 -1.81 -6.71 4.32
CA LEU A 49 -1.95 -6.66 5.78
C LEU A 49 -1.03 -7.67 6.48
N ALA A 50 -0.88 -8.87 5.92
CA ALA A 50 0.01 -9.91 6.39
C ALA A 50 1.50 -9.68 6.03
N ASN A 51 1.83 -8.66 5.24
CA ASN A 51 3.16 -8.42 4.67
C ASN A 51 3.70 -9.61 3.85
N ASP A 52 2.81 -10.30 3.13
CA ASP A 52 3.16 -11.48 2.35
C ASP A 52 3.25 -11.15 0.86
N LEU A 53 4.48 -10.93 0.38
CA LEU A 53 4.78 -10.60 -1.02
C LEU A 53 4.42 -11.74 -1.98
N SER A 54 4.62 -12.99 -1.58
CA SER A 54 4.32 -14.15 -2.42
C SER A 54 2.81 -14.29 -2.63
N ARG A 55 2.01 -14.16 -1.56
CA ARG A 55 0.56 -14.11 -1.67
C ARG A 55 0.09 -12.90 -2.48
N ALA A 56 0.69 -11.73 -2.28
CA ALA A 56 0.32 -10.54 -3.04
C ALA A 56 0.53 -10.72 -4.55
N ASN A 57 1.61 -11.39 -4.97
CA ASN A 57 1.84 -11.73 -6.38
C ASN A 57 0.75 -12.67 -6.93
N ASN A 58 0.31 -13.67 -6.14
CA ASN A 58 -0.73 -14.60 -6.58
C ASN A 58 -2.09 -13.91 -6.79
N TYR A 59 -2.38 -12.86 -6.01
CA TYR A 59 -3.63 -12.10 -6.08
C TYR A 59 -3.49 -10.75 -6.81
N PHE A 60 -2.42 -10.56 -7.59
CA PHE A 60 -2.14 -9.26 -8.23
C PHE A 60 -3.22 -8.80 -9.23
N HIS A 61 -4.03 -9.72 -9.76
CA HIS A 61 -5.16 -9.39 -10.63
C HIS A 61 -6.25 -8.56 -9.93
N GLU A 62 -6.26 -8.50 -8.59
CA GLU A 62 -7.14 -7.63 -7.80
C GLU A 62 -6.58 -6.19 -7.64
N ALA A 63 -5.39 -5.90 -8.17
CA ALA A 63 -4.82 -4.55 -8.08
C ALA A 63 -5.75 -3.51 -8.71
N GLY A 64 -5.92 -2.37 -8.04
CA GLY A 64 -6.88 -1.34 -8.41
C GLY A 64 -8.26 -1.50 -7.78
N CYS A 65 -8.54 -2.61 -7.09
CA CYS A 65 -9.64 -2.66 -6.13
C CYS A 65 -9.37 -1.73 -4.94
N PHE A 66 -10.42 -1.13 -4.39
CA PHE A 66 -10.31 -0.22 -3.26
C PHE A 66 -11.43 -0.46 -2.26
N MET A 67 -11.16 -0.19 -0.99
CA MET A 67 -12.11 -0.31 0.12
C MET A 67 -13.26 0.71 -0.02
N THR A 68 -14.32 0.58 0.78
CA THR A 68 -15.43 1.57 0.76
C THR A 68 -15.00 3.00 1.11
N ASN A 69 -13.87 3.22 1.78
CA ASN A 69 -13.28 4.54 2.01
C ASN A 69 -12.36 5.02 0.86
N GLY A 70 -12.20 4.24 -0.21
CA GLY A 70 -11.29 4.51 -1.32
C GLY A 70 -9.85 4.05 -1.08
N GLU A 71 -9.54 3.44 0.06
CA GLU A 71 -8.19 2.98 0.39
C GLU A 71 -7.80 1.77 -0.48
N THR A 72 -6.66 1.88 -1.17
CA THR A 72 -6.11 0.84 -2.04
C THR A 72 -5.05 0.00 -1.34
N ALA A 73 -4.64 -1.11 -1.95
CA ALA A 73 -3.57 -1.95 -1.42
C ALA A 73 -2.22 -1.19 -1.32
N LEU A 74 -1.90 -0.32 -2.28
CA LEU A 74 -0.71 0.52 -2.29
C LEU A 74 -0.70 1.52 -1.13
N MET A 75 -1.85 2.14 -0.83
CA MET A 75 -1.98 3.03 0.34
C MET A 75 -1.74 2.27 1.64
N MET A 76 -2.30 1.06 1.77
CA MET A 76 -2.07 0.19 2.92
C MET A 76 -0.60 -0.20 3.06
N ALA A 77 0.07 -0.56 1.97
CA ALA A 77 1.49 -0.90 1.96
C ALA A 77 2.37 0.30 2.34
N ALA A 78 2.03 1.50 1.85
CA ALA A 78 2.74 2.74 2.18
C ALA A 78 2.60 3.11 3.66
N LYS A 79 1.41 2.99 4.25
CA LYS A 79 1.16 3.19 5.70
C LYS A 79 1.96 2.24 6.60
N ARG A 80 2.44 1.12 6.05
CA ARG A 80 3.11 0.03 6.78
C ARG A 80 4.59 -0.11 6.43
N HIS A 81 5.18 0.82 5.68
CA HIS A 81 6.59 0.80 5.24
C HIS A 81 7.00 -0.46 4.46
N GLN A 82 6.10 -1.05 3.68
CA GLN A 82 6.34 -2.33 3.00
C GLN A 82 6.92 -2.14 1.59
N LEU A 83 8.21 -1.79 1.49
CA LEU A 83 8.88 -1.44 0.22
C LEU A 83 8.66 -2.43 -0.95
N PRO A 84 8.77 -3.77 -0.78
CA PRO A 84 8.56 -4.70 -1.88
C PRO A 84 7.13 -4.67 -2.41
N LEU A 85 6.14 -4.55 -1.51
CA LEU A 85 4.73 -4.47 -1.86
C LEU A 85 4.39 -3.13 -2.52
N VAL A 86 4.97 -2.03 -2.04
CA VAL A 86 4.86 -0.72 -2.69
C VAL A 86 5.36 -0.82 -4.14
N SER A 87 6.52 -1.45 -4.36
CA SER A 87 7.12 -1.59 -5.68
C SER A 87 6.26 -2.46 -6.61
N LEU A 88 5.68 -3.54 -6.08
CA LEU A 88 4.77 -4.42 -6.82
C LEU A 88 3.50 -3.69 -7.26
N LEU A 89 2.88 -2.92 -6.37
CA LEU A 89 1.55 -2.32 -6.57
C LEU A 89 1.60 -0.99 -7.33
N LEU A 90 2.73 -0.28 -7.28
CA LEU A 90 2.94 1.03 -7.89
C LEU A 90 2.46 1.15 -9.35
N PRO A 91 2.75 0.20 -10.26
CA PRO A 91 2.38 0.35 -11.66
C PRO A 91 0.88 0.44 -11.91
N GLN A 92 0.07 -0.22 -11.06
CA GLN A 92 -1.38 -0.31 -11.21
C GLN A 92 -2.14 0.73 -10.39
N GLU A 93 -1.64 1.07 -9.19
CA GLU A 93 -2.39 1.88 -8.23
C GLU A 93 -1.85 3.29 -8.02
N LYS A 94 -0.76 3.67 -8.70
CA LYS A 94 -0.23 5.05 -8.62
C LYS A 94 -1.30 6.08 -8.95
N ASN A 95 -1.27 7.20 -8.22
CA ASN A 95 -2.18 8.34 -8.37
C ASN A 95 -3.64 8.06 -7.97
N MET A 96 -3.98 6.87 -7.49
CA MET A 96 -5.28 6.64 -6.87
C MET A 96 -5.37 7.47 -5.57
N GLN A 97 -6.58 7.93 -5.28
CA GLN A 97 -6.88 8.74 -4.10
C GLN A 97 -8.03 8.09 -3.32
N ASP A 98 -7.92 8.10 -2.00
CA ASP A 98 -9.05 7.72 -1.15
C ASP A 98 -10.14 8.80 -1.15
N LYS A 99 -11.23 8.59 -0.42
CA LYS A 99 -12.36 9.53 -0.37
C LYS A 99 -11.99 10.91 0.17
N ASP A 100 -10.96 11.00 1.01
CA ASP A 100 -10.46 12.27 1.53
C ASP A 100 -9.40 12.88 0.61
N GLY A 101 -9.03 12.20 -0.47
CA GLY A 101 -8.06 12.63 -1.46
C GLY A 101 -6.62 12.27 -1.11
N TYR A 102 -6.37 11.40 -0.12
CA TYR A 102 -5.00 10.99 0.20
C TYR A 102 -4.48 10.01 -0.84
N THR A 103 -3.22 10.18 -1.23
CA THR A 103 -2.46 9.21 -2.03
C THR A 103 -1.53 8.38 -1.14
N ALA A 104 -0.88 7.36 -1.71
CA ALA A 104 0.11 6.57 -1.00
C ALA A 104 1.33 7.41 -0.56
N LEU A 105 1.78 8.36 -1.39
CA LEU A 105 2.86 9.31 -1.05
C LEU A 105 2.49 10.16 0.16
N MET A 106 1.24 10.63 0.25
CA MET A 106 0.77 11.41 1.39
C MET A 106 0.80 10.60 2.69
N TYR A 107 0.39 9.34 2.64
CA TYR A 107 0.52 8.44 3.78
C TYR A 107 2.00 8.24 4.17
N ALA A 108 2.88 7.97 3.22
CA ALA A 108 4.32 7.84 3.49
C ALA A 108 4.92 9.12 4.11
N ALA A 109 4.47 10.29 3.65
CA ALA A 109 4.85 11.58 4.20
C ALA A 109 4.37 11.78 5.65
N CYS A 110 3.13 11.39 5.99
CA CYS A 110 2.63 11.47 7.37
C CYS A 110 3.43 10.61 8.36
N TYR A 111 3.94 9.46 7.93
CA TYR A 111 4.72 8.53 8.77
C TYR A 111 6.24 8.67 8.62
N ASN A 112 6.72 9.64 7.84
CA ASN A 112 8.14 9.89 7.61
C ASN A 112 8.91 8.72 6.96
N TYR A 113 8.24 7.93 6.12
CA TYR A 113 8.83 6.79 5.43
C TYR A 113 9.53 7.22 4.13
N THR A 114 10.76 7.69 4.24
CA THR A 114 11.51 8.30 3.13
C THR A 114 11.74 7.38 1.93
N GLU A 115 12.05 6.11 2.15
CA GLU A 115 12.31 5.18 1.05
C GLU A 115 11.03 4.91 0.25
N VAL A 116 9.89 4.79 0.94
CA VAL A 116 8.58 4.64 0.31
C VAL A 116 8.20 5.91 -0.43
N ALA A 117 8.42 7.09 0.18
CA ALA A 117 8.19 8.38 -0.47
C ALA A 117 9.06 8.56 -1.73
N CYS A 118 10.29 8.05 -1.72
CA CYS A 118 11.18 8.08 -2.88
C CYS A 118 10.63 7.27 -4.07
N LEU A 119 10.04 6.10 -3.82
CA LEU A 119 9.38 5.29 -4.83
C LEU A 119 8.10 5.92 -5.38
N LEU A 120 7.42 6.73 -4.57
CA LEU A 120 6.10 7.29 -4.88
C LEU A 120 6.13 8.73 -5.43
N LYS A 121 7.30 9.23 -5.85
CA LYS A 121 7.45 10.59 -6.42
C LYS A 121 6.58 10.87 -7.64
N CYS A 122 6.06 9.85 -8.32
CA CYS A 122 5.09 10.04 -9.40
C CYS A 122 3.77 10.67 -8.95
N GLU A 123 3.48 10.68 -7.65
CA GLU A 123 2.27 11.28 -7.06
C GLU A 123 2.48 12.73 -6.56
N LEU A 124 3.68 13.31 -6.76
CA LEU A 124 3.96 14.69 -6.37
C LEU A 124 2.96 15.68 -7.00
N GLY A 125 2.55 16.66 -6.20
CA GLY A 125 1.63 17.71 -6.62
C GLY A 125 0.14 17.33 -6.53
N LYS A 126 -0.18 16.08 -6.15
CA LYS A 126 -1.55 15.71 -5.81
C LYS A 126 -1.99 16.41 -4.53
N GLN A 127 -3.29 16.64 -4.41
CA GLN A 127 -3.89 17.34 -3.29
C GLN A 127 -5.08 16.57 -2.75
N THR A 128 -5.20 16.54 -1.42
CA THR A 128 -6.39 16.03 -0.74
C THR A 128 -7.63 16.83 -1.11
N SER A 129 -8.80 16.34 -0.70
CA SER A 129 -10.07 17.07 -0.78
C SER A 129 -10.02 18.44 -0.07
N SER A 130 -9.10 18.67 0.87
CA SER A 130 -8.89 19.97 1.53
C SER A 130 -7.71 20.78 0.95
N GLY A 131 -7.11 20.28 -0.14
CA GLY A 131 -5.99 20.93 -0.82
C GLY A 131 -4.61 20.62 -0.23
N TRP A 132 -4.50 19.68 0.72
CA TRP A 132 -3.22 19.37 1.33
C TRP A 132 -2.33 18.54 0.41
N THR A 133 -1.06 18.90 0.30
CA THR A 133 -0.06 18.12 -0.43
C THR A 133 0.73 17.21 0.51
N ALA A 134 1.56 16.32 -0.04
CA ALA A 134 2.44 15.48 0.78
C ALA A 134 3.42 16.32 1.61
N LEU A 135 3.98 17.40 1.07
CA LEU A 135 4.87 18.32 1.80
C LEU A 135 4.15 19.00 2.97
N MET A 136 2.91 19.46 2.77
CA MET A 136 2.14 20.08 3.85
C MET A 136 1.87 19.10 4.99
N LEU A 137 1.58 17.84 4.65
CA LEU A 137 1.38 16.77 5.63
C LEU A 137 2.68 16.39 6.34
N ALA A 138 3.81 16.31 5.62
CA ALA A 138 5.13 16.08 6.22
C ALA A 138 5.47 17.17 7.25
N VAL A 139 5.24 18.44 6.90
CA VAL A 139 5.38 19.56 7.84
C VAL A 139 4.40 19.41 9.00
N PHE A 140 3.15 19.03 8.72
CA PHE A 140 2.14 18.89 9.76
C PHE A 140 2.53 17.88 10.84
N HIS A 141 3.08 16.74 10.40
CA HIS A 141 3.45 15.60 11.23
C HIS A 141 4.91 15.61 11.72
N ASN A 142 5.68 16.67 11.41
CA ASN A 142 7.11 16.76 11.73
C ASN A 142 7.96 15.64 11.09
N SER A 143 7.61 15.23 9.86
CA SER A 143 8.31 14.23 9.07
C SER A 143 9.48 14.88 8.31
N LEU A 144 10.52 15.24 9.04
CA LEU A 144 11.60 16.10 8.56
C LEU A 144 12.38 15.50 7.39
N GLU A 145 12.56 14.19 7.37
CA GLU A 145 13.37 13.46 6.42
C GLU A 145 12.66 13.30 5.08
N CYS A 146 11.32 13.32 5.07
CA CYS A 146 10.53 13.40 3.85
C CYS A 146 10.55 14.81 3.22
N ILE A 147 10.75 15.88 3.99
CA ILE A 147 10.67 17.27 3.47
C ILE A 147 11.58 17.50 2.26
N PRO A 148 12.88 17.14 2.27
CA PRO A 148 13.77 17.33 1.12
C PRO A 148 13.29 16.63 -0.16
N LEU A 149 12.55 15.52 -0.04
CA LEU A 149 12.03 14.77 -1.19
C LEU A 149 10.81 15.43 -1.84
N LEU A 150 10.15 16.35 -1.12
CA LEU A 150 8.84 16.91 -1.47
C LEU A 150 8.91 18.42 -1.80
N LEU A 151 10.10 19.02 -1.86
CA LEU A 151 10.28 20.48 -2.01
C LEU A 151 9.71 21.04 -3.32
N SER A 152 9.49 20.21 -4.35
CA SER A 152 8.79 20.66 -5.57
C SER A 152 7.35 21.12 -5.32
N GLU A 153 6.73 20.71 -4.21
CA GLU A 153 5.38 21.11 -3.81
C GLU A 153 5.33 22.44 -3.03
N MET A 154 6.47 23.06 -2.73
CA MET A 154 6.55 24.31 -1.96
C MET A 154 5.60 25.43 -2.42
N PRO A 155 5.39 25.70 -3.73
CA PRO A 155 4.50 26.79 -4.17
C PRO A 155 3.01 26.46 -4.06
N LEU A 156 2.65 25.19 -3.83
CA LEU A 156 1.26 24.76 -3.78
C LEU A 156 0.56 25.26 -2.52
N ARG A 157 -0.75 25.53 -2.64
CA ARG A 157 -1.59 26.06 -1.57
C ARG A 157 -2.78 25.16 -1.31
N ASN A 158 -3.11 24.96 -0.03
CA ASN A 158 -4.34 24.27 0.34
C ASN A 158 -5.57 25.18 0.15
N ARG A 159 -6.78 24.66 0.43
CA ARG A 159 -8.02 25.44 0.28
C ARG A 159 -8.11 26.66 1.20
N MET A 160 -7.29 26.74 2.25
CA MET A 160 -7.18 27.92 3.11
C MET A 160 -6.17 28.96 2.58
N GLY A 161 -5.52 28.68 1.45
CA GLY A 161 -4.49 29.55 0.86
C GLY A 161 -3.09 29.38 1.47
N TYR A 162 -2.88 28.43 2.39
CA TYR A 162 -1.58 28.22 3.03
C TYR A 162 -0.67 27.29 2.23
N THR A 163 0.60 27.66 2.11
CA THR A 163 1.70 26.81 1.65
C THR A 163 2.24 25.95 2.80
N ALA A 164 3.07 24.95 2.50
CA ALA A 164 3.79 24.18 3.52
C ALA A 164 4.66 25.08 4.42
N ARG A 165 5.28 26.12 3.86
CA ARG A 165 6.07 27.09 4.63
C ARG A 165 5.19 27.91 5.57
N ASP A 166 4.02 28.37 5.11
CA ASP A 166 3.07 29.11 5.96
C ASP A 166 2.62 28.26 7.16
N LEU A 167 2.36 26.96 6.94
CA LEU A 167 2.00 26.00 7.98
C LEU A 167 3.14 25.72 8.96
N ALA A 168 4.39 25.75 8.50
CA ALA A 168 5.56 25.61 9.35
C ALA A 168 5.73 26.85 10.25
N ILE A 169 5.63 28.05 9.69
CA ILE A 169 5.71 29.32 10.43
C ILE A 169 4.60 29.41 11.46
N LYS A 170 3.35 29.19 11.06
CA LYS A 170 2.17 29.26 11.95
C LYS A 170 2.23 28.25 13.10
N GLY A 171 2.84 27.09 12.86
CA GLY A 171 3.03 26.04 13.85
C GLY A 171 4.32 26.13 14.66
N GLY A 172 5.19 27.13 14.41
CA GLY A 172 6.48 27.23 15.09
C GLY A 172 7.46 26.10 14.76
N ARG A 173 7.33 25.44 13.60
CA ARG A 173 8.13 24.27 13.20
C ARG A 173 9.47 24.70 12.60
N THR A 174 10.39 25.10 13.45
CA THR A 174 11.73 25.60 13.08
C THR A 174 12.56 24.54 12.33
N GLU A 175 12.53 23.29 12.78
CA GLU A 175 13.25 22.19 12.13
C GLU A 175 12.74 21.90 10.72
N ALA A 176 11.41 21.95 10.51
CA ALA A 176 10.82 21.80 9.19
C ALA A 176 11.23 22.97 8.27
N LEU A 177 11.28 24.20 8.79
CA LEU A 177 11.79 25.34 8.04
C LEU A 177 13.27 25.18 7.67
N GLN A 178 14.08 24.65 8.59
CA GLN A 178 15.49 24.35 8.33
C GLN A 178 15.61 23.30 7.23
N ALA A 179 14.89 22.18 7.33
CA ALA A 179 14.88 21.10 6.34
C ALA A 179 14.44 21.56 4.93
N MET A 180 13.58 22.58 4.82
CA MET A 180 13.23 23.21 3.54
C MET A 180 14.34 24.05 2.93
N THR A 181 15.26 24.57 3.74
CA THR A 181 16.32 25.50 3.31
C THR A 181 17.69 24.84 3.18
N THR A 182 17.92 23.73 3.86
CA THR A 182 19.18 23.00 3.77
C THR A 182 19.25 22.27 2.43
N PRO A 183 20.20 22.60 1.52
CA PRO A 183 20.46 21.76 0.37
C PRO A 183 20.90 20.39 0.88
N SER A 184 20.24 19.33 0.39
CA SER A 184 20.47 17.93 0.74
C SER A 184 21.96 17.62 0.92
N THR A 185 22.44 17.56 2.16
CA THR A 185 23.76 17.03 2.46
C THR A 185 23.67 15.51 2.41
N LEU A 186 23.70 14.95 1.20
CA LEU A 186 24.15 13.58 1.05
C LEU A 186 25.59 13.53 1.56
N PRO A 187 25.96 12.60 2.46
CA PRO A 187 27.34 12.47 2.89
C PRO A 187 28.21 12.22 1.66
N ARG A 188 29.13 13.14 1.40
CA ARG A 188 30.09 13.05 0.30
C ARG A 188 30.93 11.80 0.56
N ALA A 189 30.91 10.85 -0.39
CA ALA A 189 31.71 9.64 -0.29
C ALA A 189 33.19 10.00 -0.03
N PRO A 190 33.89 9.26 0.85
CA PRO A 190 35.30 9.51 1.10
C PRO A 190 36.08 9.31 -0.20
N THR A 191 36.94 10.29 -0.51
CA THR A 191 37.90 10.27 -1.63
C THR A 191 38.95 9.21 -1.46
#